data_AF-A0A392MWA1-F1
#
_entry.id   AF-A0A392MWA1-F1
#
_cell.length_a   1.000
_cell.length_b   1.000
_cell.length_c   1.000
_cell.angle_alpha   90.00
_cell.angle_beta   90.00
_cell.angle_gamma   90.00
#
_symmetry.space_group_name_H-M   'P 1'
#
loop_
_entity.id
_entity.type
_entity.pdbx_description
1 polymer ?
#
loop_
_entity_poly.entity_id
_entity_poly.type
_entity_poly.pdbx_seq_one_letter_code
_entity_poly.pdbx_strand_id
1 'polypeptide(L)' 'MSLNSRLGNGLSWVDNTDCCQWEGVECNTTTGRVAQIKLHSYIGPWHLNYSDFLIFKDLKILDLSSAQISNCTRVGQG' A
#
# COMPACT_ATOMS: atom_id res chain seq x y z
N MET A 1 -11.13 -0.31 0.21
CA MET A 1 -9.93 -0.04 -0.60
C MET A 1 -9.38 -1.37 -1.08
N SER A 2 -9.17 -1.56 -2.38
CA SER A 2 -8.81 -2.86 -2.98
C SER A 2 -7.38 -3.34 -2.69
N LEU A 3 -6.53 -2.49 -2.08
CA LEU A 3 -5.13 -2.83 -1.82
C LEU A 3 -5.02 -4.06 -0.90
N ASN A 4 -5.88 -4.13 0.12
CA ASN A 4 -5.90 -5.22 1.10
C ASN A 4 -6.23 -6.58 0.45
N SER A 5 -7.20 -6.58 -0.47
CA SER A 5 -7.62 -7.78 -1.20
C SER A 5 -6.56 -8.34 -2.16
N ARG A 6 -5.61 -7.52 -2.62
CA ARG A 6 -4.59 -7.88 -3.63
C ARG A 6 -3.26 -8.30 -3.01
N LEU A 7 -2.93 -7.77 -1.84
CA LEU A 7 -1.68 -8.04 -1.14
C LEU A 7 -1.75 -9.28 -0.23
N GLY A 8 -2.88 -10.02 -0.30
CA GLY A 8 -3.03 -11.39 0.16
C GLY A 8 -2.64 -11.60 1.63
N ASN A 9 -3.51 -11.24 2.57
CA ASN A 9 -3.43 -11.56 4.02
C ASN A 9 -2.08 -11.29 4.74
N GLY A 10 -1.08 -10.70 4.08
CA GLY A 10 0.24 -10.41 4.63
C GLY A 10 0.31 -9.06 5.35
N LEU A 11 -0.78 -8.29 5.32
CA LEU A 11 -0.91 -7.01 6.01
C LEU A 11 -1.92 -7.14 7.14
N SER A 12 -1.64 -6.52 8.27
CA SER A 12 -2.52 -6.41 9.45
C SER A 12 -3.65 -5.38 9.27
N TRP A 13 -3.93 -4.98 8.04
CA TRP A 13 -4.88 -3.93 7.71
C TRP A 13 -6.30 -4.48 7.76
N VAL A 14 -7.20 -3.79 8.47
CA VAL A 14 -8.59 -4.23 8.65
C VAL A 14 -9.51 -3.26 7.94
N ASP A 15 -10.35 -3.76 7.04
CA ASP A 15 -11.32 -2.93 6.34
C ASP A 15 -12.24 -2.19 7.34
N ASN A 16 -12.68 -0.98 6.97
CA ASN A 16 -13.54 -0.10 7.77
C ASN A 16 -12.94 0.38 9.11
N THR A 17 -11.62 0.29 9.29
CA THR A 17 -10.91 0.94 10.40
C THR A 17 -10.13 2.17 9.92
N ASP A 18 -9.72 3.04 10.85
CA ASP A 18 -8.85 4.17 10.52
C ASP A 18 -7.51 3.67 9.98
N CYS A 19 -7.29 3.86 8.68
CA CYS A 19 -6.08 3.41 8.01
C CYS A 19 -4.81 4.11 8.53
N CYS A 20 -4.92 5.26 9.18
CA CYS A 20 -3.77 5.92 9.81
C CYS A 20 -3.26 5.16 11.03
N GLN A 21 -4.03 4.20 11.54
CA GLN A 21 -3.63 3.30 12.63
C GLN A 21 -3.10 1.95 12.11
N TRP A 22 -3.09 1.73 10.80
CA TRP A 22 -2.56 0.50 10.23
C TRP A 22 -1.05 0.44 10.34
N GLU A 23 -0.55 -0.76 10.60
CA GLU A 23 0.90 -1.00 10.63
C GLU A 23 1.53 -0.59 9.30
N GLY A 24 2.61 0.20 9.38
CA GLY A 24 3.31 0.71 8.21
C GLY A 24 2.64 1.91 7.53
N VAL A 25 1.47 2.37 7.98
CA VAL A 25 0.84 3.58 7.46
C VAL A 25 1.11 4.76 8.38
N GLU A 26 1.46 5.90 7.80
CA GLU A 26 1.56 7.16 8.52
C GLU A 26 0.83 8.25 7.72
N CYS A 27 -0.02 8.99 8.43
CA CYS A 27 -0.82 10.07 7.86
C CYS A 27 -0.23 11.43 8.21
N ASN A 28 -0.39 12.38 7.31
CA ASN A 28 -0.13 13.78 7.57
C ASN A 28 -1.13 14.30 8.60
N THR A 29 -0.62 14.79 9.73
CA THR A 29 -1.43 15.29 10.85
C THR A 29 -2.23 16.55 10.53
N THR A 30 -1.80 17.33 9.53
CA THR A 30 -2.48 18.54 9.08
C THR A 30 -3.60 18.24 8.09
N THR A 31 -3.39 17.32 7.15
CA THR A 31 -4.37 17.04 6.07
C THR A 31 -5.24 15.82 6.36
N GLY A 32 -4.86 14.99 7.33
CA GLY A 32 -5.53 13.72 7.65
C GLY A 32 -5.37 12.66 6.56
N ARG A 33 -4.45 12.86 5.60
CA ARG A 33 -4.26 11.96 4.45
C ARG A 33 -3.01 11.11 4.63
N VAL A 34 -3.04 9.90 4.07
CA VAL A 34 -1.88 9.00 4.05
C VAL A 34 -0.70 9.67 3.36
N ALA A 35 0.41 9.78 4.09
CA ALA A 35 1.65 10.39 3.64
C ALA A 35 2.77 9.37 3.46
N GLN A 36 2.70 8.25 4.15
CA GLN A 36 3.66 7.15 4.05
C GLN A 36 2.96 5.81 4.13
N ILE A 37 3.41 4.88 3.31
CA ILE A 37 3.01 3.47 3.33
C ILE A 37 4.30 2.64 3.30
N LYS A 38 4.42 1.73 4.26
CA LYS A 38 5.48 0.71 4.33
C LYS A 38 4.85 -0.66 4.18
N LEU A 39 5.26 -1.36 3.13
CA LEU A 39 4.77 -2.67 2.78
C LEU A 39 5.91 -3.67 2.89
N HIS A 40 5.96 -4.38 4.02
CA HIS A 40 6.90 -5.47 4.22
C HIS A 40 6.16 -6.79 4.04
N SER A 41 6.67 -7.66 3.16
CA SER A 41 6.12 -9.00 2.97
C SER A 41 7.18 -10.05 3.16
N TYR A 42 6.88 -11.03 4.00
CA TYR A 42 7.67 -12.25 4.10
C TYR A 42 7.04 -13.42 3.34
N ILE A 43 5.87 -13.20 2.71
CA ILE A 43 5.05 -14.25 2.10
C ILE A 43 4.92 -14.00 0.60
N GLY A 44 5.75 -14.71 -0.16
CA GLY A 44 5.64 -14.91 -1.60
C GLY A 44 5.78 -13.67 -2.49
N PRO A 45 5.81 -13.88 -3.82
CA PRO A 45 5.97 -12.80 -4.76
C PRO A 45 4.71 -11.91 -4.84
N TRP A 46 4.88 -10.60 -4.65
CA TRP A 46 3.79 -9.62 -4.72
C TRP A 46 3.68 -9.00 -6.10
N HIS A 47 2.45 -8.98 -6.63
CA HIS A 47 2.10 -8.27 -7.84
C HIS A 47 1.51 -6.92 -7.47
N LEU A 48 2.35 -5.89 -7.51
CA LEU A 48 1.96 -4.52 -7.19
C LEU A 48 1.55 -3.78 -8.46
N ASN A 49 0.40 -3.12 -8.40
CA ASN A 49 -0.03 -2.17 -9.40
C ASN A 49 0.19 -0.76 -8.85
N TYR A 50 1.08 0.01 -9.47
CA TYR A 50 1.40 1.34 -8.95
C TYR A 50 0.20 2.30 -9.01
N SER A 51 -0.77 2.05 -9.90
CA SER A 51 -2.00 2.85 -9.99
C SER A 51 -2.81 2.83 -8.70
N ASP A 52 -2.68 1.78 -7.89
CA ASP A 52 -3.38 1.68 -6.61
C ASP A 52 -2.87 2.72 -5.59
N PHE A 53 -1.63 3.23 -5.77
CA PHE A 53 -1.06 4.27 -4.91
C PHE A 53 -1.38 5.69 -5.39
N LEU A 54 -1.83 5.88 -6.63
CA LEU A 54 -2.13 7.21 -7.21
C LEU A 54 -3.32 7.93 -6.55
N ILE A 55 -4.13 7.19 -5.78
CA ILE A 55 -5.23 7.74 -5.01
C ILE A 55 -4.74 8.52 -3.78
N PHE A 56 -3.56 8.18 -3.25
CA PHE A 56 -2.98 8.83 -2.09
C PHE A 56 -2.24 10.10 -2.52
N LYS A 57 -2.99 11.21 -2.59
CA LYS A 57 -2.50 12.51 -3.11
C LYS A 57 -1.35 13.11 -2.30
N ASP A 58 -1.25 12.74 -1.04
CA ASP A 58 -0.25 13.27 -0.11
C ASP A 58 0.88 12.25 0.14
N LEU A 59 0.86 11.09 -0.54
CA LEU A 59 1.86 10.04 -0.37
C LEU A 59 3.23 10.53 -0.85
N LYS A 60 4.17 10.59 0.08
CA LYS A 60 5.56 11.00 -0.13
C LYS A 60 6.51 9.82 -0.05
N ILE A 61 6.19 8.85 0.79
CA ILE A 61 7.07 7.70 1.06
C ILE A 61 6.29 6.42 0.78
N LEU A 62 6.79 5.65 -0.19
CA LEU A 62 6.37 4.28 -0.44
C LEU A 62 7.57 3.38 -0.21
N ASP A 63 7.60 2.70 0.93
CA ASP A 63 8.65 1.75 1.28
C ASP A 63 8.17 0.34 0.94
N LEU A 64 8.87 -0.30 0.01
CA LEU A 64 8.63 -1.67 -0.41
C LEU A 64 9.84 -2.56 -0.09
N SER A 65 10.74 -2.08 0.78
CA SER A 65 11.93 -2.83 1.15
C SER A 65 11.51 -4.18 1.77
N SER A 66 12.24 -5.23 1.41
CA SER A 66 11.93 -6.62 1.80
C SER A 66 10.68 -7.24 1.15
N ALA A 67 9.91 -6.55 0.32
CA ALA A 67 8.85 -7.18 -0.48
C ALA A 67 9.46 -7.95 -1.66
N GLN A 68 9.07 -9.22 -1.86
CA GLN A 68 9.44 -9.98 -3.06
C GLN A 68 8.59 -9.51 -4.25
N ILE A 69 8.88 -8.34 -4.82
CA ILE A 69 8.09 -7.83 -5.95
C ILE A 69 8.45 -8.61 -7.22
N SER A 70 7.50 -9.35 -7.76
CA SER A 70 7.70 -10.12 -9.01
C SER A 70 7.30 -9.33 -10.26
N ASN A 71 6.41 -8.34 -10.12
CA ASN A 71 5.97 -7.51 -11.25
C ASN A 71 5.43 -6.15 -10.78
N CYS A 72 5.73 -5.11 -11.56
CA CYS A 72 5.16 -3.77 -11.45
C CYS A 72 4.51 -3.40 -12.79
N THR A 73 3.18 -3.37 -12.85
CA THR A 73 2.44 -3.05 -14.10
C THR A 73 1.66 -1.75 -14.01
N ARG A 74 1.46 -1.11 -15.17
CA ARG A 74 0.50 -0.01 -15.38
C ARG A 74 -0.86 -0.61 -15.74
N VAL A 75 -1.89 -0.35 -14.95
CA VAL A 75 -3.26 -0.61 -15.42
C VAL A 75 -3.60 0.35 -16.56
N GLY A 76 -3.81 -0.21 -17.75
CA GLY A 76 -4.18 0.52 -18.97
C GLY A 76 -3.48 0.10 -20.28
N GLN A 77 -2.67 -0.97 -20.30
CA GLN A 77 -2.19 -1.54 -21.56
C GLN A 77 -2.98 -2.80 -21.93
N GLY A 78 -3.97 -2.58 -22.80
CA GLY A 78 -4.39 -3.52 -23.83
C GLY A 78 -3.95 -2.96 -25.18
#